data_AF-A0A537JJ07-F1
#
_entry.id   AF-A0A537JJ07-F1
#
_cell.length_a   1.000
_cell.length_b   1.000
_cell.length_c   1.000
_cell.angle_alpha   90.00
_cell.angle_beta   90.00
_cell.angle_gamma   90.00
#
_symmetry.space_group_name_H-M   'P 1'
#
loop_
_entity.id
_entity.type
_entity.pdbx_description
1 polymer ?
#
loop_
_entity_poly.entity_id
_entity_poly.type
_entity_poly.pdbx_seq_one_letter_code
_entity_poly.pdbx_strand_id
1 'polypeptide(L)'
;MASVLRASVRDIPVLKDARRSGSIRPTYVTLGLLVTGLLAPFMSIPHLGQAVSVSADGRTQSFTSHKRTVQEVLGEAQIVVGTGDRVIPPPSTPIWSGIRITVTRAIPVTISIAGDQREVRLPAATVGEVLILLEVAVGPMDRISPDPSTMLTPGMRITVERRESREWVERGPIPFATKAVFDRDMFKGQQVVRASGQPGVRERTVHVEYADGRIVAMQTAEEAILSLPTPRIIAVGTRPVIATAGPFAGKEIMSLEATAYYPGPNNFGGPVGTRTAIGMVARRGVVAVDPAVIRLGTRLHVDGYGDAVAGDTGGAIRGYRIDLCFNTYEEAIQFGRRPVTVYILGRP
;
A
#
# COMPACT_ATOMS: atom_id res chain seq x y z
N MET A 1 32.12 -46.26 3.99
CA MET A 1 32.44 -47.52 3.28
C MET A 1 33.66 -47.28 2.41
N ALA A 2 34.61 -48.21 2.53
CA ALA A 2 35.79 -48.47 1.70
C ALA A 2 35.60 -48.16 0.20
N SER A 3 36.60 -47.96 -0.66
CA SER A 3 38.02 -48.32 -0.61
C SER A 3 38.74 -47.69 -1.83
N VAL A 4 39.96 -47.21 -1.61
CA VAL A 4 41.20 -47.56 -2.34
C VAL A 4 41.14 -47.75 -3.86
N LEU A 5 41.96 -46.97 -4.59
CA LEU A 5 43.06 -47.52 -5.42
C LEU A 5 44.16 -46.48 -5.72
N ARG A 6 45.34 -46.77 -5.16
CA ARG A 6 46.67 -46.22 -5.45
C ARG A 6 47.26 -46.87 -6.70
N ALA A 7 48.05 -46.13 -7.47
CA ALA A 7 49.37 -46.50 -8.00
C ALA A 7 50.00 -45.20 -8.58
N SER A 8 51.11 -44.62 -8.13
CA SER A 8 52.41 -45.04 -7.62
C SER A 8 53.49 -45.35 -8.69
N VAL A 9 54.27 -44.30 -8.98
CA VAL A 9 55.76 -44.23 -9.07
C VAL A 9 56.45 -44.88 -10.28
N ARG A 10 57.29 -44.11 -10.99
CA ARG A 10 58.77 -44.28 -11.14
C ARG A 10 59.39 -43.36 -12.21
N ASP A 11 59.98 -42.28 -11.74
CA ASP A 11 61.34 -41.75 -11.97
C ASP A 11 62.33 -42.30 -13.06
N ILE A 12 62.88 -41.33 -13.83
CA ILE A 12 64.34 -41.01 -14.09
C ILE A 12 65.15 -41.93 -15.09
N PRO A 13 66.26 -41.52 -15.78
CA PRO A 13 66.95 -40.22 -16.00
C PRO A 13 67.33 -39.83 -17.48
N VAL A 14 67.65 -38.53 -17.64
CA VAL A 14 68.84 -37.89 -18.25
C VAL A 14 69.88 -38.76 -19.00
N LEU A 15 70.27 -38.33 -20.21
CA LEU A 15 71.67 -38.40 -20.69
C LEU A 15 72.09 -37.17 -21.50
N LYS A 16 73.28 -36.69 -21.17
CA LYS A 16 74.03 -35.54 -21.71
C LYS A 16 74.87 -35.91 -22.95
N ASP A 17 75.09 -34.87 -23.76
CA ASP A 17 76.29 -34.51 -24.54
C ASP A 17 77.12 -35.58 -25.27
N ALA A 18 77.27 -35.36 -26.59
CA ALA A 18 78.52 -35.64 -27.28
C ALA A 18 78.82 -34.53 -28.31
N ARG A 19 79.76 -33.65 -27.94
CA ARG A 19 80.49 -32.71 -28.79
C ARG A 19 81.62 -33.46 -29.51
N ARG A 20 81.83 -33.22 -30.80
CA ARG A 20 83.12 -33.27 -31.55
C ARG A 20 82.85 -32.71 -32.96
N SER A 21 83.23 -31.48 -33.28
CA SER A 21 84.58 -30.98 -33.60
C SER A 21 85.17 -31.60 -34.87
N GLY A 22 85.29 -30.80 -35.93
CA GLY A 22 85.99 -31.16 -37.16
C GLY A 22 85.88 -30.06 -38.22
N SER A 23 86.62 -28.96 -38.04
CA SER A 23 86.78 -27.86 -38.98
C SER A 23 87.92 -28.14 -39.96
N ILE A 24 87.66 -28.14 -41.28
CA ILE A 24 88.69 -27.86 -42.31
C ILE A 24 88.04 -27.10 -43.49
N ARG A 25 88.56 -25.90 -43.76
CA ARG A 25 88.51 -25.10 -45.00
C ARG A 25 89.98 -24.77 -45.34
N PRO A 26 90.37 -24.22 -46.51
CA PRO A 26 89.65 -23.95 -47.77
C PRO A 26 90.44 -24.39 -49.03
N THR A 27 89.97 -24.12 -50.25
CA THR A 27 90.61 -23.24 -51.27
C THR A 27 90.01 -23.49 -52.67
N TYR A 28 89.92 -22.40 -53.43
CA TYR A 28 89.15 -22.09 -54.63
C TYR A 28 89.57 -22.79 -55.93
N VAL A 29 88.59 -23.10 -56.79
CA VAL A 29 88.73 -22.98 -58.26
C VAL A 29 87.46 -22.36 -58.83
N THR A 30 87.64 -21.21 -59.46
CA THR A 30 86.69 -20.46 -60.29
C THR A 30 86.54 -21.08 -61.67
N LEU A 31 85.31 -21.20 -62.20
CA LEU A 31 85.02 -20.91 -63.62
C LEU A 31 83.51 -20.70 -63.80
N GLY A 32 83.12 -19.53 -64.29
CA GLY A 32 81.74 -19.12 -64.41
C GLY A 32 81.04 -19.62 -65.68
N LEU A 33 79.71 -19.61 -65.64
CA LEU A 33 78.91 -19.21 -66.79
C LEU A 33 77.55 -18.66 -66.35
N LEU A 34 77.25 -17.51 -66.94
CA LEU A 34 76.02 -16.73 -66.99
C LEU A 34 74.75 -17.60 -67.16
N VAL A 35 73.82 -17.59 -66.19
CA VAL A 35 72.40 -17.88 -66.45
C VAL A 35 71.58 -16.70 -65.94
N THR A 36 71.04 -16.02 -66.93
CA THR A 36 70.07 -14.92 -66.92
C THR A 36 69.04 -15.01 -65.80
N GLY A 37 68.75 -13.85 -65.20
CA GLY A 37 67.70 -13.70 -64.21
C GLY A 37 66.37 -14.28 -64.68
N LEU A 38 65.88 -15.27 -63.94
CA LEU A 38 64.45 -15.50 -63.80
C LEU A 38 64.05 -14.75 -62.53
N LEU A 39 63.73 -13.46 -62.68
CA LEU A 39 62.66 -12.88 -61.90
C LEU A 39 61.48 -13.83 -62.15
N ALA A 40 61.22 -14.76 -61.24
CA ALA A 40 59.90 -15.35 -61.19
C ALA A 40 58.96 -14.14 -61.18
N PRO A 41 58.07 -13.96 -62.18
CA PRO A 41 56.98 -13.06 -61.94
C PRO A 41 56.37 -13.57 -60.64
N PHE A 42 56.27 -12.70 -59.64
CA PHE A 42 55.24 -12.87 -58.62
C PHE A 42 53.95 -12.89 -59.43
N MET A 43 53.60 -14.06 -59.96
CA MET A 43 52.25 -14.36 -60.39
C MET A 43 51.47 -14.15 -59.12
N SER A 44 50.91 -12.95 -59.00
CA SER A 44 49.89 -12.64 -58.05
C SER A 44 48.83 -13.67 -58.34
N ILE A 45 48.78 -14.73 -57.54
CA ILE A 45 47.63 -15.62 -57.50
C ILE A 45 46.47 -14.64 -57.38
N PRO A 46 45.57 -14.53 -58.39
CA PRO A 46 44.46 -13.61 -58.26
C PRO A 46 43.81 -13.98 -56.94
N HIS A 47 43.81 -13.04 -55.97
CA HIS A 47 43.21 -13.29 -54.67
C HIS A 47 41.78 -13.69 -54.97
N LEU A 48 41.49 -15.00 -54.88
CA LEU A 48 40.20 -15.53 -55.26
C LEU A 48 39.21 -14.87 -54.31
N GLY A 49 38.41 -13.96 -54.86
CA GLY A 49 37.52 -13.16 -54.06
C GLY A 49 36.57 -14.07 -53.29
N GLN A 50 36.25 -13.68 -52.08
CA GLN A 50 35.43 -14.48 -51.19
C GLN A 50 33.97 -14.08 -51.36
N ALA A 51 33.07 -15.05 -51.52
CA ALA A 51 31.65 -14.78 -51.54
C ALA A 51 31.21 -14.35 -50.13
N VAL A 52 30.60 -13.18 -49.99
CA VAL A 52 30.12 -12.66 -48.70
C VAL A 52 28.65 -12.27 -48.81
N SER A 53 27.88 -12.54 -47.75
CA SER A 53 26.49 -12.08 -47.62
C SER A 53 26.38 -11.15 -46.42
N VAL A 54 25.95 -9.91 -46.65
CA VAL A 54 25.76 -8.89 -45.60
C VAL A 54 24.28 -8.57 -45.46
N SER A 55 23.74 -8.70 -44.25
CA SER A 55 22.35 -8.35 -43.90
C SER A 55 22.34 -7.18 -42.94
N ALA A 56 21.79 -6.04 -43.37
CA ALA A 56 21.66 -4.82 -42.59
C ALA A 56 20.41 -4.05 -43.04
N ASP A 57 19.73 -3.37 -42.11
CA ASP A 57 18.58 -2.50 -42.42
C ASP A 57 17.46 -3.18 -43.22
N GLY A 58 17.22 -4.47 -42.93
CA GLY A 58 16.23 -5.29 -43.63
C GLY A 58 16.61 -5.67 -45.07
N ARG A 59 17.82 -5.34 -45.52
CA ARG A 59 18.34 -5.66 -46.86
C ARG A 59 19.48 -6.67 -46.75
N THR A 60 19.52 -7.61 -47.69
CA THR A 60 20.63 -8.56 -47.82
C THR A 60 21.34 -8.34 -49.14
N GLN A 61 22.64 -8.08 -49.09
CA GLN A 61 23.52 -7.93 -50.24
C GLN A 61 24.48 -9.11 -50.29
N SER A 62 24.71 -9.66 -51.48
CA SER A 62 25.67 -10.73 -51.70
C SER A 62 26.63 -10.32 -52.81
N PHE A 63 27.93 -10.35 -52.52
CA PHE A 63 28.97 -9.94 -53.46
C PHE A 63 30.29 -10.65 -53.17
N THR A 64 31.23 -10.49 -54.08
CA THR A 64 32.58 -11.03 -53.94
C THR A 64 33.50 -9.95 -53.36
N SER A 65 34.12 -10.22 -52.21
CA SER A 65 35.03 -9.27 -51.53
C SER A 65 36.47 -9.78 -51.53
N HIS A 66 37.42 -8.85 -51.65
CA HIS A 66 38.85 -9.10 -51.50
C HIS A 66 39.42 -8.56 -50.17
N LYS A 67 38.53 -8.11 -49.27
CA LYS A 67 38.89 -7.62 -47.94
C LYS A 67 39.35 -8.75 -47.02
N ARG A 68 39.91 -8.40 -45.87
CA ARG A 68 40.43 -9.39 -44.90
C ARG A 68 39.53 -9.58 -43.69
N THR A 69 38.75 -8.57 -43.33
CA THR A 69 37.96 -8.56 -42.08
C THR A 69 36.51 -8.14 -42.31
N VAL A 70 35.62 -8.52 -41.39
CA VAL A 70 34.21 -8.11 -41.37
C VAL A 70 34.08 -6.58 -41.42
N GLN A 71 34.90 -5.84 -40.68
CA GLN A 71 34.87 -4.37 -40.67
C GLN A 71 35.14 -3.77 -42.05
N GLU A 72 36.14 -4.29 -42.76
CA GLU A 72 36.48 -3.83 -44.11
C GLU A 72 35.38 -4.17 -45.12
N VAL A 73 34.75 -5.34 -45.01
CA VAL A 73 33.61 -5.72 -45.84
C VAL A 73 32.40 -4.81 -45.60
N LEU A 74 32.12 -4.44 -44.34
CA LEU A 74 31.06 -3.50 -44.03
C LEU A 74 31.32 -2.12 -44.63
N GLY A 75 32.58 -1.66 -44.62
CA GLY A 75 32.99 -0.42 -45.30
C GLY A 75 32.82 -0.49 -46.81
N GLU A 76 33.18 -1.62 -47.43
CA GLU A 76 32.98 -1.88 -48.87
C GLU A 76 31.48 -1.91 -49.25
N ALA A 77 30.63 -2.47 -48.38
CA ALA A 77 29.18 -2.46 -48.52
C ALA A 77 28.52 -1.11 -48.15
N GLN A 78 29.32 -0.08 -47.83
CA GLN A 78 28.87 1.25 -47.39
C GLN A 78 27.96 1.23 -46.14
N ILE A 79 28.14 0.23 -45.27
CA ILE A 79 27.42 0.10 -44.01
C ILE A 79 28.27 0.69 -42.89
N VAL A 80 27.85 1.86 -42.41
CA VAL A 80 28.44 2.47 -41.21
C VAL A 80 27.83 1.82 -39.98
N VAL A 81 28.67 1.25 -39.11
CA VAL A 81 28.25 0.65 -37.83
C VAL A 81 28.16 1.76 -36.79
N GLY A 82 26.97 1.97 -36.24
CA GLY A 82 26.71 2.96 -35.19
C GLY A 82 27.14 2.48 -33.80
N THR A 83 27.20 3.40 -32.84
CA THR A 83 27.43 3.07 -31.43
C THR A 83 26.29 2.20 -30.89
N GLY A 84 26.62 1.00 -30.40
CA GLY A 84 25.66 0.04 -29.86
C GLY A 84 25.11 -0.97 -30.88
N ASP A 85 25.37 -0.79 -32.18
CA ASP A 85 25.01 -1.77 -33.20
C ASP A 85 25.75 -3.09 -32.95
N ARG A 86 25.07 -4.22 -33.21
CA ARG A 86 25.65 -5.55 -33.08
C ARG A 86 26.02 -6.10 -34.44
N VAL A 87 27.28 -6.50 -34.59
CA VAL A 87 27.79 -7.14 -35.81
C VAL A 87 28.14 -8.59 -35.49
N ILE A 88 27.58 -9.53 -36.26
CA ILE A 88 27.87 -10.97 -36.14
C ILE A 88 28.30 -11.49 -37.51
N PRO A 89 29.50 -12.09 -37.64
CA PRO A 89 30.57 -12.18 -36.64
C PRO A 89 31.18 -10.81 -36.26
N PRO A 90 31.98 -10.71 -35.18
CA PRO A 90 32.59 -9.44 -34.75
C PRO A 90 33.41 -8.73 -35.85
N PRO A 91 33.55 -7.39 -35.82
CA PRO A 91 34.22 -6.63 -36.88
C PRO A 91 35.66 -7.06 -37.20
N SER A 92 36.40 -7.57 -36.20
CA SER A 92 37.78 -8.06 -36.35
C SER A 92 37.88 -9.48 -36.93
N THR A 93 36.76 -10.16 -37.18
CA THR A 93 36.74 -11.54 -37.65
C THR A 93 37.29 -11.62 -39.09
N PRO A 94 38.27 -12.50 -39.37
CA PRO A 94 38.72 -12.77 -40.73
C PRO A 94 37.57 -13.30 -41.60
N ILE A 95 37.50 -12.87 -42.86
CA ILE A 95 36.47 -13.36 -43.78
C ILE A 95 36.87 -14.67 -44.47
N TRP A 96 35.87 -15.49 -44.79
CA TRP A 96 35.99 -16.68 -45.66
C TRP A 96 34.84 -16.72 -46.67
N SER A 97 35.02 -17.46 -47.76
CA SER A 97 33.97 -17.62 -48.78
C SER A 97 32.74 -18.31 -48.19
N GLY A 98 31.57 -17.69 -48.34
CA GLY A 98 30.29 -18.10 -47.74
C GLY A 98 29.97 -17.46 -46.40
N ILE A 99 30.80 -16.56 -45.86
CA ILE A 99 30.53 -15.88 -44.59
C ILE A 99 29.24 -15.04 -44.67
N ARG A 100 28.43 -15.12 -43.62
CA ARG A 100 27.23 -14.28 -43.43
C ARG A 100 27.50 -13.28 -42.32
N ILE A 101 27.40 -12.01 -42.66
CA ILE A 101 27.56 -10.88 -41.74
C ILE A 101 26.18 -10.27 -41.50
N THR A 102 25.76 -10.19 -40.25
CA THR A 102 24.50 -9.58 -39.84
C THR A 102 24.80 -8.36 -38.99
N VAL A 103 24.18 -7.23 -39.32
CA VAL A 103 24.22 -5.98 -38.56
C VAL A 103 22.83 -5.72 -37.99
N THR A 104 22.71 -5.79 -36.67
CA THR A 104 21.49 -5.42 -35.93
C THR A 104 21.65 -4.01 -35.38
N ARG A 105 20.77 -3.09 -35.78
CA ARG A 105 20.82 -1.69 -35.37
C ARG A 105 20.41 -1.49 -33.91
N ALA A 106 21.12 -0.62 -33.20
CA ALA A 106 20.72 -0.18 -31.87
C ALA A 106 19.57 0.83 -31.95
N ILE A 107 18.40 0.41 -31.46
CA ILE A 107 17.19 1.22 -31.48
C ILE A 107 17.09 1.99 -30.14
N PRO A 108 16.92 3.33 -30.19
CA PRO A 108 16.68 4.12 -28.97
C PRO A 108 15.27 3.84 -28.45
N VAL A 109 15.15 3.47 -27.18
CA VAL A 109 13.89 3.22 -26.49
C VAL A 109 13.93 3.81 -25.08
N THR A 110 12.76 4.17 -24.54
CA THR A 110 12.61 4.55 -23.14
C THR A 110 12.08 3.36 -22.36
N ILE A 111 12.76 2.93 -21.31
CA ILE A 111 12.27 1.89 -20.39
C ILE A 111 11.87 2.52 -19.05
N SER A 112 10.71 2.13 -18.53
CA SER A 112 10.17 2.55 -17.24
C SER A 112 9.98 1.33 -16.35
N ILE A 113 10.70 1.23 -15.23
CA ILE A 113 10.59 0.11 -14.28
C ILE A 113 10.19 0.68 -12.93
N ALA A 114 9.06 0.26 -12.37
CA ALA A 114 8.54 0.77 -11.10
C ALA A 114 8.45 2.32 -11.04
N GLY A 115 8.15 2.95 -12.17
CA GLY A 115 8.11 4.41 -12.34
C GLY A 115 9.46 5.08 -12.68
N ASP A 116 10.59 4.39 -12.54
CA ASP A 116 11.91 4.94 -12.89
C ASP A 116 12.16 4.83 -14.40
N GLN A 117 12.31 5.97 -15.07
CA GLN A 117 12.49 6.05 -16.52
C GLN A 117 13.96 6.23 -16.91
N ARG A 118 14.38 5.48 -17.94
CA ARG A 118 15.73 5.57 -18.53
C ARG A 118 15.66 5.41 -20.03
N GLU A 119 16.49 6.15 -20.74
CA GLU A 119 16.66 6.00 -22.19
C GLU A 119 17.84 5.06 -22.47
N VAL A 120 17.63 4.08 -23.34
CA VAL A 120 18.63 3.07 -23.68
C VAL A 120 18.68 2.87 -25.19
N ARG A 121 19.86 2.50 -25.70
CA ARG A 121 20.07 2.13 -27.11
C ARG A 121 20.62 0.73 -27.16
N LEU A 122 19.86 -0.21 -27.71
CA LEU A 122 20.19 -1.64 -27.66
C LEU A 122 19.93 -2.31 -29.02
N PRO A 123 20.78 -3.28 -29.42
CA PRO A 123 20.62 -4.02 -30.66
C PRO A 123 19.62 -5.18 -30.48
N ALA A 124 18.35 -4.83 -30.25
CA ALA A 124 17.24 -5.75 -30.02
C ALA A 124 16.14 -5.62 -31.08
N ALA A 125 15.48 -6.72 -31.42
CA ALA A 125 14.35 -6.75 -32.34
C ALA A 125 13.00 -6.58 -31.63
N THR A 126 12.86 -7.05 -30.38
CA THR A 126 11.60 -7.05 -29.64
C THR A 126 11.74 -6.48 -28.22
N VAL A 127 10.59 -6.12 -27.64
CA VAL A 127 10.49 -5.71 -26.22
C VAL A 127 11.09 -6.76 -25.28
N GLY A 128 10.81 -8.05 -25.51
CA GLY A 128 11.34 -9.14 -24.70
C GLY A 128 12.86 -9.24 -24.76
N GLU A 129 13.47 -9.04 -25.93
CA GLU A 129 14.92 -9.04 -26.09
C GLU A 129 15.58 -7.85 -25.36
N VAL A 130 14.93 -6.68 -25.34
CA VAL A 130 15.39 -5.52 -24.53
C VAL A 130 15.47 -5.89 -23.05
N LEU A 131 14.43 -6.53 -22.51
CA LEU A 131 14.40 -6.93 -21.10
C LEU A 131 15.51 -7.94 -20.77
N ILE A 132 15.79 -8.88 -21.68
CA ILE A 132 16.88 -9.85 -21.53
C ILE A 132 18.25 -9.15 -21.55
N LEU A 133 18.51 -8.27 -22.52
CA LEU A 133 19.78 -7.55 -22.64
C LEU A 133 20.05 -6.60 -21.46
N LEU A 134 19.00 -6.08 -20.84
CA LEU A 134 19.09 -5.25 -19.64
C LEU A 134 19.06 -6.05 -18.34
N GLU A 135 19.00 -7.38 -18.42
CA GLU A 135 18.93 -8.29 -17.27
C GLU A 135 17.75 -7.97 -16.33
N VAL A 136 16.64 -7.50 -16.89
CA VAL A 136 15.42 -7.18 -16.13
C VAL A 136 14.69 -8.49 -15.83
N ALA A 137 14.82 -8.97 -14.60
CA ALA A 137 13.99 -10.07 -14.10
C ALA A 137 12.52 -9.62 -14.05
N VAL A 138 11.62 -10.40 -14.67
CA VAL A 138 10.17 -10.16 -14.70
C VAL A 138 9.48 -11.19 -13.82
N GLY A 139 8.72 -10.73 -12.83
CA GLY A 139 7.93 -11.58 -11.96
C GLY A 139 6.66 -12.10 -12.64
N PRO A 140 6.04 -13.18 -12.13
CA PRO A 140 4.85 -13.80 -12.74
C PRO A 140 3.61 -12.89 -12.74
N MET A 141 3.56 -11.88 -11.85
CA MET A 141 2.46 -10.92 -11.77
C MET A 141 2.73 -9.60 -12.52
N ASP A 142 3.99 -9.35 -12.89
CA ASP A 142 4.38 -8.09 -13.51
C ASP A 142 3.70 -7.92 -14.86
N ARG A 143 3.41 -6.66 -15.21
CA ARG A 143 2.83 -6.33 -16.51
C ARG A 143 3.82 -5.56 -17.35
N ILE A 144 4.02 -6.06 -18.57
CA ILE A 144 4.88 -5.44 -19.57
C ILE A 144 3.99 -4.82 -20.64
N SER A 145 4.27 -3.55 -20.98
CA SER A 145 3.60 -2.87 -22.08
C SER A 145 4.62 -2.09 -22.91
N PRO A 146 4.70 -2.27 -24.24
CA PRO A 146 3.95 -3.23 -25.07
C PRO A 146 4.27 -4.71 -24.77
N ASP A 147 3.55 -5.63 -25.43
CA ASP A 147 3.78 -7.07 -25.29
C ASP A 147 5.25 -7.46 -25.60
N PRO A 148 5.86 -8.43 -24.89
CA PRO A 148 7.25 -8.84 -25.14
C PRO A 148 7.57 -9.27 -26.59
N SER A 149 6.59 -9.73 -27.35
CA SER A 149 6.76 -10.09 -28.77
C SER A 149 6.73 -8.89 -29.73
N THR A 150 6.35 -7.70 -29.24
CA THR A 150 6.24 -6.49 -30.04
C THR A 150 7.60 -6.09 -30.61
N MET A 151 7.65 -5.83 -31.91
CA MET A 151 8.85 -5.31 -32.59
C MET A 151 9.17 -3.89 -32.15
N LEU A 152 10.45 -3.59 -31.93
CA LEU A 152 10.89 -2.27 -31.51
C LEU A 152 10.76 -1.22 -32.61
N THR A 153 10.43 0.00 -32.21
CA THR A 153 10.48 1.21 -33.04
C THR A 153 11.27 2.30 -32.32
N PRO A 154 11.95 3.21 -33.05
CA PRO A 154 12.67 4.31 -32.43
C PRO A 154 11.74 5.18 -31.55
N GLY A 155 12.16 5.46 -30.32
CA GLY A 155 11.39 6.23 -29.35
C GLY A 155 10.29 5.44 -28.64
N MET A 156 10.20 4.12 -28.85
CA MET A 156 9.23 3.28 -28.16
C MET A 156 9.40 3.37 -26.63
N ARG A 157 8.28 3.50 -25.93
CA ARG A 157 8.23 3.43 -24.46
C ARG A 157 7.86 2.03 -24.02
N ILE A 158 8.73 1.39 -23.27
CA ILE A 158 8.54 0.09 -22.63
C ILE A 158 8.29 0.33 -21.15
N THR A 159 7.22 -0.21 -20.60
CA THR A 159 6.86 -0.10 -19.19
C THR A 159 6.81 -1.48 -18.57
N VAL A 160 7.48 -1.63 -17.44
CA VAL A 160 7.43 -2.80 -16.56
C VAL A 160 6.78 -2.34 -15.25
N GLU A 161 5.48 -2.60 -15.14
CA GLU A 161 4.69 -2.36 -13.93
C GLU A 161 4.90 -3.55 -12.98
N ARG A 162 5.51 -3.28 -11.82
CA ARG A 162 5.78 -4.30 -10.80
C ARG A 162 4.51 -4.59 -10.04
N ARG A 163 4.07 -5.85 -10.02
CA ARG A 163 2.88 -6.25 -9.26
C ARG A 163 3.21 -7.27 -8.20
N GLU A 164 2.60 -7.07 -7.03
CA GLU A 164 2.66 -8.02 -5.92
C GLU A 164 1.27 -8.13 -5.29
N SER A 165 0.95 -9.31 -4.75
CA SER A 165 -0.16 -9.50 -3.82
C SER A 165 0.36 -9.83 -2.44
N ARG A 166 -0.30 -9.29 -1.41
CA ARG A 166 -0.05 -9.63 -0.02
C ARG A 166 -1.35 -10.02 0.65
N GLU A 167 -1.27 -11.05 1.47
CA GLU A 167 -2.39 -11.54 2.26
C GLU A 167 -1.95 -11.61 3.72
N TRP A 168 -2.77 -11.06 4.60
CA TRP A 168 -2.57 -11.22 6.03
C TRP A 168 -3.89 -11.32 6.77
N VAL A 169 -3.81 -11.92 7.94
CA VAL A 169 -4.93 -12.09 8.85
C VAL A 169 -4.90 -10.97 9.89
N GLU A 170 -6.00 -10.25 10.01
CA GLU A 170 -6.17 -9.19 11.00
C GLU A 170 -7.25 -9.55 12.01
N ARG A 171 -6.92 -9.46 13.30
CA ARG A 171 -7.87 -9.68 14.40
C ARG A 171 -8.36 -8.34 14.94
N GLY A 172 -9.66 -8.28 15.21
CA GLY A 172 -10.29 -7.08 15.76
C GLY A 172 -11.36 -7.40 16.79
N PRO A 173 -11.64 -6.45 17.71
CA PRO A 173 -12.72 -6.60 18.68
C PRO A 173 -14.08 -6.40 18.02
N ILE A 174 -15.08 -7.14 18.51
CA ILE A 174 -16.50 -6.90 18.23
C ILE A 174 -17.09 -6.23 19.48
N PRO A 175 -17.58 -4.97 19.39
CA PRO A 175 -18.20 -4.30 20.53
C PRO A 175 -19.38 -5.09 21.10
N PHE A 176 -19.55 -5.02 22.42
CA PHE A 176 -20.69 -5.65 23.09
C PHE A 176 -21.83 -4.64 23.32
N ALA A 177 -23.06 -5.13 23.31
CA ALA A 177 -24.24 -4.34 23.64
C ALA A 177 -24.42 -4.21 25.16
N THR A 178 -25.12 -3.16 25.60
CA THR A 178 -25.60 -3.04 26.99
C THR A 178 -27.08 -3.41 27.05
N LYS A 179 -27.43 -4.36 27.93
CA LYS A 179 -28.80 -4.78 28.21
C LYS A 179 -29.22 -4.28 29.59
N ALA A 180 -30.25 -3.45 29.63
CA ALA A 180 -30.87 -3.02 30.88
C ALA A 180 -31.89 -4.06 31.36
N VAL A 181 -31.86 -4.37 32.66
CA VAL A 181 -32.84 -5.22 33.34
C VAL A 181 -33.47 -4.39 34.44
N PHE A 182 -34.78 -4.25 34.42
CA PHE A 182 -35.50 -3.49 35.44
C PHE A 182 -35.62 -4.31 36.72
N ASP A 183 -35.18 -3.71 37.82
CA ASP A 183 -35.15 -4.31 39.15
C ASP A 183 -36.15 -3.55 40.05
N ARG A 184 -37.16 -4.25 40.57
CA ARG A 184 -38.22 -3.66 41.39
C ARG A 184 -37.85 -3.53 42.86
N ASP A 185 -36.73 -4.12 43.28
CA ASP A 185 -36.24 -4.03 44.66
C ASP A 185 -35.25 -2.88 44.81
N MET A 186 -34.55 -2.55 43.72
CA MET A 186 -33.68 -1.37 43.64
C MET A 186 -34.48 -0.08 43.50
N PHE A 187 -34.05 0.95 44.23
CA PHE A 187 -34.66 2.27 44.17
C PHE A 187 -34.46 2.92 42.81
N LYS A 188 -35.49 3.63 42.35
CA LYS A 188 -35.47 4.36 41.08
C LYS A 188 -34.24 5.27 41.02
N GLY A 189 -33.49 5.16 39.92
CA GLY A 189 -32.26 5.94 39.69
C GLY A 189 -30.97 5.27 40.11
N GLN A 190 -31.05 4.21 40.92
CA GLN A 190 -29.90 3.34 41.12
C GLN A 190 -29.65 2.51 39.87
N GLN A 191 -28.39 2.41 39.49
CA GLN A 191 -27.93 1.50 38.46
C GLN A 191 -26.79 0.67 39.02
N VAL A 192 -26.84 -0.64 38.81
CA VAL A 192 -25.79 -1.56 39.23
C VAL A 192 -25.42 -2.44 38.06
N VAL A 193 -24.12 -2.52 37.75
CA VAL A 193 -23.61 -3.45 36.76
C VAL A 193 -23.69 -4.86 37.36
N ARG A 194 -24.52 -5.72 36.78
CA ARG A 194 -24.63 -7.15 37.15
C ARG A 194 -23.64 -8.01 36.37
N ALA A 195 -23.30 -7.60 35.14
CA ALA A 195 -22.24 -8.20 34.34
C ALA A 195 -21.57 -7.11 33.49
N SER A 196 -20.24 -7.10 33.42
CA SER A 196 -19.47 -6.05 32.73
C SER A 196 -19.55 -6.11 31.20
N GLY A 197 -19.91 -7.27 30.63
CA GLY A 197 -19.81 -7.54 29.19
C GLY A 197 -18.35 -7.78 28.77
N GLN A 198 -18.17 -8.49 27.66
CA GLN A 198 -16.87 -8.74 27.06
C GLN A 198 -16.97 -8.60 25.54
N PRO A 199 -16.00 -7.93 24.89
CA PRO A 199 -15.98 -7.84 23.44
C PRO A 199 -15.80 -9.23 22.84
N GLY A 200 -16.42 -9.44 21.69
CA GLY A 200 -16.14 -10.60 20.86
C GLY A 200 -14.83 -10.39 20.10
N VAL A 201 -14.41 -11.41 19.37
CA VAL A 201 -13.24 -11.37 18.50
C VAL A 201 -13.65 -11.81 17.12
N ARG A 202 -13.30 -10.99 16.13
CA ARG A 202 -13.37 -11.35 14.72
C ARG A 202 -11.98 -11.46 14.13
N GLU A 203 -11.89 -12.26 13.08
CA GLU A 203 -10.74 -12.41 12.24
C GLU A 203 -11.17 -12.08 10.80
N ARG A 204 -10.41 -11.23 10.12
CA ARG A 204 -10.64 -10.91 8.71
C ARG A 204 -9.36 -11.18 7.94
N THR A 205 -9.49 -11.83 6.79
CA THR A 205 -8.40 -11.97 5.84
C THR A 205 -8.39 -10.77 4.91
N VAL A 206 -7.25 -10.10 4.80
CA VAL A 206 -7.08 -8.91 3.98
C VAL A 206 -6.16 -9.27 2.83
N HIS A 207 -6.66 -9.13 1.60
CA HIS A 207 -5.88 -9.30 0.38
C HIS A 207 -5.66 -7.92 -0.25
N VAL A 208 -4.39 -7.58 -0.51
CA VAL A 208 -4.00 -6.30 -1.11
C VAL A 208 -3.10 -6.53 -2.30
N GLU A 209 -3.49 -5.94 -3.43
CA GLU A 209 -2.69 -5.90 -4.65
C GLU A 209 -1.98 -4.55 -4.76
N TYR A 210 -0.71 -4.61 -5.13
CA TYR A 210 0.11 -3.44 -5.35
C TYR A 210 0.56 -3.37 -6.82
N ALA A 211 0.64 -2.15 -7.35
CA ALA A 211 1.34 -1.84 -8.59
C ALA A 211 2.36 -0.73 -8.32
N ASP A 212 3.62 -0.96 -8.68
CA ASP A 212 4.75 -0.05 -8.44
C ASP A 212 4.81 0.44 -6.97
N GLY A 213 4.54 -0.47 -6.03
CA GLY A 213 4.54 -0.21 -4.58
C GLY A 213 3.32 0.54 -4.05
N ARG A 214 2.32 0.83 -4.89
CA ARG A 214 1.06 1.50 -4.49
C ARG A 214 -0.10 0.51 -4.48
N ILE A 215 -0.98 0.63 -3.48
CA ILE A 215 -2.19 -0.20 -3.40
C ILE A 215 -3.10 0.14 -4.57
N VAL A 216 -3.41 -0.85 -5.40
CA VAL A 216 -4.34 -0.73 -6.54
C VAL A 216 -5.66 -1.45 -6.28
N ALA A 217 -5.67 -2.46 -5.41
CA ALA A 217 -6.88 -3.10 -4.94
C ALA A 217 -6.70 -3.54 -3.48
N MET A 218 -7.74 -3.34 -2.68
CA MET A 218 -7.83 -3.90 -1.33
C MET A 218 -9.18 -4.61 -1.23
N GLN A 219 -9.14 -5.90 -0.94
CA GLN A 219 -10.32 -6.72 -0.71
C GLN A 219 -10.25 -7.23 0.72
N THR A 220 -11.31 -6.94 1.47
CA THR A 220 -11.54 -7.65 2.73
C THR A 220 -12.26 -8.92 2.37
N ALA A 221 -11.62 -10.06 2.58
CA ALA A 221 -12.19 -11.37 2.35
C ALA A 221 -13.12 -11.75 3.51
N GLU A 222 -13.45 -13.04 3.61
CA GLU A 222 -14.35 -13.61 4.61
C GLU A 222 -14.03 -13.13 6.04
N GLU A 223 -15.10 -12.75 6.75
CA GLU A 223 -15.04 -12.39 8.17
C GLU A 223 -15.49 -13.61 8.99
N ALA A 224 -14.60 -14.10 9.86
CA ALA A 224 -14.89 -15.17 10.78
C ALA A 224 -15.06 -14.62 12.20
N ILE A 225 -16.16 -14.97 12.85
CA ILE A 225 -16.36 -14.65 14.27
C ILE A 225 -15.69 -15.75 15.09
N LEU A 226 -14.57 -15.43 15.75
CA LEU A 226 -13.85 -16.34 16.64
C LEU A 226 -14.54 -16.44 18.01
N SER A 227 -15.12 -15.35 18.50
CA SER A 227 -15.94 -15.34 19.72
C SER A 227 -17.01 -14.26 19.67
N LEU A 228 -18.21 -14.61 20.15
CA LEU A 228 -19.33 -13.67 20.21
C LEU A 228 -19.16 -12.71 21.39
N PRO A 229 -19.53 -11.42 21.23
CA PRO A 229 -19.55 -10.48 22.35
C PRO A 229 -20.58 -10.91 23.40
N THR A 230 -20.22 -10.79 24.68
CA THR A 230 -21.17 -10.96 25.79
C THR A 230 -21.68 -9.59 26.25
N PRO A 231 -23.00 -9.40 26.37
CA PRO A 231 -23.54 -8.09 26.68
C PRO A 231 -23.22 -7.68 28.12
N ARG A 232 -23.04 -6.38 28.32
CA ARG A 232 -23.04 -5.77 29.66
C ARG A 232 -24.46 -5.76 30.20
N ILE A 233 -24.67 -6.26 31.40
CA ILE A 233 -25.99 -6.27 32.05
C ILE A 233 -26.00 -5.21 33.14
N ILE A 234 -26.92 -4.25 33.01
CA ILE A 234 -27.15 -3.20 34.01
C ILE A 234 -28.53 -3.41 34.63
N ALA A 235 -28.58 -3.63 35.94
CA ALA A 235 -29.82 -3.56 36.71
C ALA A 235 -30.18 -2.10 36.95
N VAL A 236 -31.40 -1.72 36.56
CA VAL A 236 -31.93 -0.36 36.71
C VAL A 236 -33.08 -0.41 37.70
N GLY A 237 -32.94 0.32 38.81
CA GLY A 237 -33.96 0.37 39.85
C GLY A 237 -35.25 1.03 39.38
N THR A 238 -36.37 0.46 39.80
CA THR A 238 -37.72 0.92 39.47
C THR A 238 -38.59 1.17 40.71
N ARG A 239 -38.12 0.83 41.91
CA ARG A 239 -38.87 1.05 43.14
C ARG A 239 -38.94 2.54 43.47
N PRO A 240 -40.14 3.14 43.54
CA PRO A 240 -40.25 4.52 44.02
C PRO A 240 -39.89 4.58 45.50
N VAL A 241 -39.28 5.67 45.92
CA VAL A 241 -39.25 6.03 47.35
C VAL A 241 -40.58 6.71 47.64
N ILE A 242 -41.23 6.33 48.75
CA ILE A 242 -42.52 6.90 49.15
C ILE A 242 -42.32 7.70 50.43
N ALA A 243 -42.85 8.92 50.47
CA ALA A 243 -42.85 9.73 51.68
C ALA A 243 -43.72 9.05 52.75
N THR A 244 -43.18 8.83 53.95
CA THR A 244 -43.86 8.11 55.04
C THR A 244 -44.60 9.02 56.01
N ALA A 245 -44.27 10.31 56.05
CA ALA A 245 -44.84 11.29 56.97
C ALA A 245 -44.92 12.69 56.33
N GLY A 246 -45.66 13.59 56.99
CA GLY A 246 -45.85 14.97 56.54
C GLY A 246 -46.98 15.16 55.52
N PRO A 247 -47.16 16.38 54.99
CA PRO A 247 -48.29 16.74 54.13
C PRO A 247 -48.32 15.97 52.79
N PHE A 248 -47.20 15.38 52.38
CA PHE A 248 -47.08 14.60 51.14
C PHE A 248 -46.92 13.09 51.40
N ALA A 249 -47.30 12.59 52.59
CA ALA A 249 -47.27 11.16 52.89
C ALA A 249 -48.02 10.34 51.82
N GLY A 250 -47.42 9.21 51.42
CA GLY A 250 -47.92 8.35 50.34
C GLY A 250 -47.54 8.80 48.92
N LYS A 251 -46.90 9.96 48.74
CA LYS A 251 -46.41 10.42 47.42
C LYS A 251 -45.00 9.90 47.13
N GLU A 252 -44.70 9.70 45.84
CA GLU A 252 -43.33 9.40 45.39
C GLU A 252 -42.44 10.60 45.69
N ILE A 253 -41.31 10.33 46.34
CA ILE A 253 -40.29 11.32 46.72
C ILE A 253 -38.99 10.98 46.00
N MET A 254 -38.25 12.01 45.57
CA MET A 254 -36.94 11.84 44.95
C MET A 254 -36.04 13.04 45.25
N SER A 255 -34.74 12.80 45.36
CA SER A 255 -33.74 13.87 45.46
C SER A 255 -33.20 14.16 44.06
N LEU A 256 -33.25 15.43 43.66
CA LEU A 256 -32.69 15.90 42.40
C LEU A 256 -31.68 17.00 42.68
N GLU A 257 -30.70 17.12 41.80
CA GLU A 257 -29.84 18.29 41.75
C GLU A 257 -30.56 19.43 41.02
N ALA A 258 -30.93 20.46 41.77
CA ALA A 258 -31.59 21.64 41.23
C ALA A 258 -30.58 22.69 40.78
N THR A 259 -30.83 23.26 39.61
CA THR A 259 -30.34 24.57 39.20
C THR A 259 -31.50 25.55 39.13
N ALA A 260 -31.18 26.83 39.01
CA ALA A 260 -32.16 27.89 38.85
C ALA A 260 -31.84 28.75 37.64
N TYR A 261 -32.87 29.19 36.93
CA TYR A 261 -32.73 30.10 35.80
C TYR A 261 -33.82 31.16 35.81
N TYR A 262 -33.53 32.26 35.13
CA TYR A 262 -34.45 33.38 34.92
C TYR A 262 -34.67 33.55 33.41
N PRO A 263 -35.92 33.45 32.90
CA PRO A 263 -36.25 33.56 31.47
C PRO A 263 -36.35 35.01 30.99
N GLY A 264 -35.61 35.93 31.61
CA GLY A 264 -35.65 37.35 31.28
C GLY A 264 -35.10 37.70 29.90
N PRO A 265 -35.31 38.95 29.47
CA PRO A 265 -35.02 39.38 28.10
C PRO A 265 -33.52 39.31 27.76
N ASN A 266 -32.66 39.32 28.78
CA ASN A 266 -31.21 39.41 28.65
C ASN A 266 -30.52 38.04 28.49
N ASN A 267 -31.23 36.93 28.77
CA ASN A 267 -30.64 35.58 28.76
C ASN A 267 -30.91 34.78 27.47
N PHE A 268 -31.82 35.23 26.60
CA PHE A 268 -32.21 34.51 25.39
C PHE A 268 -32.38 35.40 24.13
N GLY A 269 -31.92 36.66 24.18
CA GLY A 269 -31.90 37.54 23.00
C GLY A 269 -33.29 37.88 22.42
N GLY A 270 -34.36 37.79 23.21
CA GLY A 270 -35.73 38.05 22.79
C GLY A 270 -36.67 38.43 23.95
N PRO A 271 -37.86 38.98 23.67
CA PRO A 271 -38.78 39.48 24.69
C PRO A 271 -39.25 38.37 25.65
N VAL A 272 -39.51 38.77 26.90
CA VAL A 272 -39.97 37.92 28.01
C VAL A 272 -41.16 37.05 27.60
N GLY A 273 -41.04 35.73 27.71
CA GLY A 273 -42.13 34.80 27.39
C GLY A 273 -41.74 33.56 26.59
N THR A 274 -40.54 33.01 26.81
CA THR A 274 -40.12 31.75 26.16
C THR A 274 -41.16 30.65 26.45
N ARG A 275 -41.67 30.02 25.38
CA ARG A 275 -42.55 28.87 25.51
C ARG A 275 -41.73 27.66 25.92
N THR A 276 -42.18 26.97 26.96
CA THR A 276 -41.59 25.72 27.40
C THR A 276 -41.92 24.57 26.43
N ALA A 277 -41.29 23.41 26.62
CA ALA A 277 -41.52 22.22 25.81
C ALA A 277 -43.02 21.83 25.64
N ILE A 278 -43.86 22.07 26.65
CA ILE A 278 -45.33 21.83 26.55
C ILE A 278 -46.15 23.11 26.29
N GLY A 279 -45.51 24.20 25.88
CA GLY A 279 -46.17 25.43 25.44
C GLY A 279 -46.59 26.38 26.57
N MET A 280 -46.16 26.15 27.81
CA MET A 280 -46.41 27.07 28.92
C MET A 280 -45.50 28.30 28.82
N VAL A 281 -45.91 29.42 29.43
CA VAL A 281 -45.02 30.56 29.62
C VAL A 281 -44.02 30.22 30.72
N ALA A 282 -42.73 30.34 30.44
CA ALA A 282 -41.69 30.17 31.45
C ALA A 282 -41.85 31.23 32.56
N ARG A 283 -42.15 30.76 33.77
CA ARG A 283 -42.29 31.56 34.99
C ARG A 283 -42.15 30.64 36.20
N ARG A 284 -42.04 31.24 37.39
CA ARG A 284 -42.10 30.48 38.64
C ARG A 284 -43.33 29.55 38.68
N GLY A 285 -43.08 28.30 39.08
CA GLY A 285 -44.02 27.19 39.02
C GLY A 285 -43.93 26.32 37.75
N VAL A 286 -43.03 26.64 36.82
CA VAL A 286 -42.69 25.75 35.69
C VAL A 286 -41.23 25.32 35.81
N VAL A 287 -40.95 24.03 35.63
CA VAL A 287 -39.60 23.47 35.80
C VAL A 287 -39.19 22.67 34.57
N ALA A 288 -37.89 22.67 34.28
CA ALA A 288 -37.30 21.80 33.27
C ALA A 288 -36.85 20.48 33.91
N VAL A 289 -37.15 19.35 33.27
CA VAL A 289 -36.81 18.00 33.75
C VAL A 289 -36.32 17.12 32.62
N ASP A 290 -35.75 15.96 32.95
CA ASP A 290 -35.59 14.86 32.00
C ASP A 290 -36.91 14.06 31.90
N PRO A 291 -37.59 14.05 30.72
CA PRO A 291 -38.83 13.29 30.53
C PRO A 291 -38.72 11.79 30.79
N ALA A 292 -37.51 11.22 30.70
CA ALA A 292 -37.26 9.81 31.03
C ALA A 292 -37.35 9.54 32.55
N VAL A 293 -37.15 10.56 33.39
CA VAL A 293 -37.24 10.46 34.86
C VAL A 293 -38.59 10.96 35.37
N ILE A 294 -39.02 12.14 34.92
CA ILE A 294 -40.30 12.78 35.26
C ILE A 294 -40.99 13.18 33.96
N ARG A 295 -42.14 12.56 33.64
CA ARG A 295 -42.88 12.88 32.41
C ARG A 295 -43.32 14.34 32.42
N LEU A 296 -43.24 15.02 31.27
CA LEU A 296 -43.78 16.36 31.12
C LEU A 296 -45.28 16.41 31.42
N GLY A 297 -45.76 17.49 32.02
CA GLY A 297 -47.12 17.64 32.55
C GLY A 297 -47.30 17.13 33.99
N THR A 298 -46.31 16.45 34.57
CA THR A 298 -46.36 15.99 35.96
C THR A 298 -46.43 17.18 36.92
N ARG A 299 -47.39 17.15 37.85
CA ARG A 299 -47.49 18.08 38.98
C ARG A 299 -46.60 17.60 40.11
N LEU A 300 -45.78 18.50 40.64
CA LEU A 300 -44.78 18.19 41.65
C LEU A 300 -44.67 19.30 42.70
N HIS A 301 -44.18 18.97 43.89
CA HIS A 301 -43.77 19.93 44.91
C HIS A 301 -42.26 19.87 45.08
N VAL A 302 -41.58 21.02 45.07
CA VAL A 302 -40.13 21.11 45.29
C VAL A 302 -39.88 21.83 46.61
N ASP A 303 -39.20 21.16 47.54
CA ASP A 303 -38.86 21.74 48.83
C ASP A 303 -38.06 23.04 48.67
N GLY A 304 -38.53 24.11 49.33
CA GLY A 304 -37.93 25.44 49.26
C GLY A 304 -38.27 26.25 48.01
N TYR A 305 -39.05 25.70 47.07
CA TYR A 305 -39.49 26.41 45.85
C TYR A 305 -41.02 26.47 45.71
N GLY A 306 -41.72 25.38 46.04
CA GLY A 306 -43.18 25.26 46.02
C GLY A 306 -43.71 24.32 44.94
N ASP A 307 -45.02 24.41 44.68
CA ASP A 307 -45.69 23.61 43.65
C ASP A 307 -45.27 24.02 42.24
N ALA A 308 -45.07 23.04 41.38
CA ALA A 308 -44.67 23.26 40.01
C ALA A 308 -45.21 22.19 39.04
N VAL A 309 -45.09 22.49 37.74
CA VAL A 309 -45.37 21.58 36.65
C VAL A 309 -44.07 21.32 35.89
N ALA A 310 -43.80 20.04 35.62
CA ALA A 310 -42.76 19.61 34.67
C ALA A 310 -43.15 20.06 33.25
N GLY A 311 -42.91 21.33 32.93
CA GLY A 311 -43.40 21.95 31.71
C GLY A 311 -42.34 22.09 30.62
N ASP A 312 -41.08 21.86 30.95
CA ASP A 312 -39.96 22.15 30.06
C ASP A 312 -38.89 21.06 30.03
N THR A 313 -37.98 21.17 29.07
CA THR A 313 -36.78 20.33 28.95
C THR A 313 -35.57 21.21 28.62
N GLY A 314 -34.39 20.84 29.12
CA GLY A 314 -33.14 21.51 28.78
C GLY A 314 -32.09 20.50 28.32
N GLY A 315 -31.22 20.89 27.37
CA GLY A 315 -30.18 20.00 26.84
C GLY A 315 -29.24 19.45 27.94
N ALA A 316 -28.96 20.28 28.95
CA ALA A 316 -28.16 19.92 30.12
C ALA A 316 -28.96 19.23 31.26
N ILE A 317 -30.30 19.21 31.19
CA ILE A 317 -31.16 18.65 32.23
C ILE A 317 -31.44 17.19 31.88
N ARG A 318 -30.53 16.31 32.32
CA ARG A 318 -30.54 14.87 32.09
C ARG A 318 -30.44 14.11 33.41
N GLY A 319 -31.16 12.99 33.53
CA GLY A 319 -31.21 12.19 34.74
C GLY A 319 -31.90 12.89 35.91
N TYR A 320 -31.35 12.75 37.11
CA TYR A 320 -31.89 13.32 38.36
C TYR A 320 -31.52 14.79 38.54
N ARG A 321 -31.75 15.60 37.50
CA ARG A 321 -31.53 17.05 37.49
C ARG A 321 -32.85 17.76 37.21
N ILE A 322 -33.02 18.93 37.82
CA ILE A 322 -34.19 19.79 37.65
C ILE A 322 -33.74 21.24 37.52
N ASP A 323 -34.38 22.01 36.65
CA ASP A 323 -34.11 23.44 36.52
C ASP A 323 -35.33 24.25 36.93
N LEU A 324 -35.18 25.09 37.95
CA LEU A 324 -36.25 25.84 38.57
C LEU A 324 -36.33 27.24 37.95
N CYS A 325 -37.47 27.57 37.36
CA CYS A 325 -37.70 28.88 36.76
C CYS A 325 -38.02 29.92 37.84
N PHE A 326 -37.30 31.02 37.88
CA PHE A 326 -37.60 32.15 38.78
C PHE A 326 -38.13 33.34 38.00
N ASN A 327 -38.79 34.26 38.71
CA ASN A 327 -39.35 35.46 38.09
C ASN A 327 -38.33 36.60 38.00
N THR A 328 -37.18 36.48 38.70
CA THR A 328 -36.10 37.48 38.69
C THR A 328 -34.74 36.80 38.60
N TYR A 329 -33.75 37.54 38.10
CA TYR A 329 -32.36 37.07 38.02
C TYR A 329 -31.75 36.89 39.42
N GLU A 330 -32.04 37.82 40.31
CA GLU A 330 -31.53 37.86 41.68
C GLU A 330 -31.97 36.61 42.46
N GLU A 331 -33.25 36.23 42.36
CA GLU A 331 -33.75 35.00 42.99
C GLU A 331 -33.05 33.75 42.45
N ALA A 332 -32.82 33.68 41.13
CA ALA A 332 -32.16 32.53 40.51
C ALA A 332 -30.70 32.39 40.99
N ILE A 333 -29.96 33.49 41.03
CA ILE A 333 -28.56 33.50 41.51
C ILE A 333 -28.48 33.19 43.01
N GLN A 334 -29.37 33.76 43.82
CA GLN A 334 -29.46 33.44 45.24
C GLN A 334 -29.84 31.97 45.48
N PHE A 335 -30.66 31.39 44.61
CA PHE A 335 -31.00 29.98 44.72
C PHE A 335 -29.77 29.08 44.46
N GLY A 336 -29.01 29.35 43.40
CA GLY A 336 -27.80 28.62 43.06
C GLY A 336 -28.05 27.15 42.69
N ARG A 337 -27.01 26.31 42.77
CA ARG A 337 -27.10 24.86 42.51
C ARG A 337 -27.08 24.10 43.82
N ARG A 338 -28.11 23.29 44.07
CA ARG A 338 -28.25 22.55 45.34
C ARG A 338 -29.08 21.27 45.14
N PRO A 339 -28.91 20.24 45.98
CA PRO A 339 -29.87 19.15 46.02
C PRO A 339 -31.21 19.65 46.58
N VAL A 340 -32.31 19.20 45.99
CA VAL A 340 -33.68 19.43 46.45
C VAL A 340 -34.44 18.12 46.56
N THR A 341 -35.43 18.11 47.42
CA THR A 341 -36.41 17.03 47.52
C THR A 341 -37.62 17.39 46.68
N VAL A 342 -38.08 16.45 45.85
CA VAL A 342 -39.24 16.62 44.98
C VAL A 342 -40.27 15.54 45.25
N TYR A 343 -41.51 15.95 45.43
CA TYR A 343 -42.67 15.08 45.62
C TYR A 343 -43.52 15.06 44.35
N ILE A 344 -43.88 13.88 43.86
CA ILE A 344 -44.74 13.71 42.70
C ILE A 344 -46.20 13.76 43.15
N LEU A 345 -46.91 14.85 42.83
CA LEU A 345 -48.27 15.08 43.27
C LEU A 345 -49.29 14.36 42.38
N GLY A 346 -49.05 14.33 41.07
CA GLY A 346 -49.87 13.64 40.08
C GLY A 346 -49.22 13.61 38.69
N ARG A 347 -49.32 12.48 38.00
CA ARG A 347 -48.84 12.29 36.63
C ARG A 347 -49.97 12.65 35.62
N PRO A 348 -49.63 13.16 34.44
CA PRO A 348 -50.58 13.50 33.38
C PRO A 348 -51.28 12.28 32.80
#